data_AF-A0A949MCM0-F1
#
_entry.id   AF-A0A949MCM0-F1
#
_cell.length_a   1.000
_cell.length_b   1.000
_cell.length_c   1.000
_cell.angle_alpha   90.00
_cell.angle_beta   90.00
_cell.angle_gamma   90.00
#
_symmetry.space_group_name_H-M   'P 1'
#
loop_
_entity.id
_entity.type
_entity.pdbx_description
1 polymer ?
#
loop_
_entity_poly.entity_id
_entity_poly.type
_entity_poly.pdbx_seq_one_letter_code
_entity_poly.pdbx_strand_id
1 'polypeptide(L)'
;GIAFFGLFQAIFMANAGGAWDNAKKIVEVELKQKGTELHAATVVGDTVGDPFKDTSSVAMNPVIKFTTLFGLLAAEIAVTMKSQELKTVIGAVFFLLALTFVYRSFYAMRIPVQPQTKK
;
A
#
# COMPACT_ATOMS: atom_id res chain seq x y z
N GLY A 1 5.73 12.46 6.71
CA GLY A 1 4.80 12.17 5.60
C GLY A 1 4.32 10.73 5.63
N ILE A 2 5.11 9.81 5.07
CA ILE A 2 4.75 8.39 4.85
C ILE A 2 4.30 7.68 6.14
N ALA A 3 5.02 7.86 7.26
CA ALA A 3 4.66 7.21 8.52
C ALA A 3 3.31 7.69 9.08
N PHE A 4 2.96 8.97 8.89
CA PHE A 4 1.70 9.53 9.41
C PHE A 4 0.51 9.04 8.58
N PHE A 5 0.54 9.26 7.25
CA PHE A 5 -0.52 8.78 6.36
C PHE A 5 -0.62 7.26 6.35
N GLY A 6 0.51 6.56 6.39
CA GLY A 6 0.55 5.11 6.51
C GLY A 6 -0.12 4.63 7.79
N LEU A 7 0.25 5.17 8.95
CA LEU A 7 -0.34 4.73 10.21
C LEU A 7 -1.86 4.86 10.24
N PHE A 8 -2.41 6.01 9.83
CA PHE A 8 -3.87 6.21 9.80
C PHE A 8 -4.57 5.30 8.79
N GLN A 9 -3.96 5.08 7.61
CA GLN A 9 -4.52 4.18 6.61
C GLN A 9 -4.50 2.72 7.07
N ALA A 10 -3.44 2.29 7.76
CA ALA A 10 -3.35 0.94 8.35
C ALA A 10 -4.44 0.70 9.40
N ILE A 11 -4.65 1.68 10.30
CA ILE A 11 -5.66 1.61 11.35
C ILE A 11 -7.07 1.57 10.74
N PHE A 12 -7.33 2.40 9.74
CA PHE A 12 -8.62 2.42 9.04
C PHE A 12 -8.90 1.06 8.37
N MET A 13 -7.93 0.50 7.65
CA MET A 13 -8.05 -0.79 6.98
C MET A 13 -8.28 -1.94 7.94
N ALA A 14 -7.54 -1.97 9.06
CA ALA A 14 -7.70 -3.00 10.09
C ALA A 14 -9.08 -2.94 10.76
N ASN A 15 -9.56 -1.74 11.11
CA ASN A 15 -10.86 -1.55 11.74
C ASN A 15 -12.03 -1.84 10.78
N ALA A 16 -11.93 -1.39 9.52
CA ALA A 16 -12.96 -1.65 8.51
C ALA A 16 -13.07 -3.14 8.18
N GLY A 17 -11.93 -3.83 7.97
CA GLY A 17 -11.92 -5.28 7.75
C GLY A 17 -12.44 -6.08 8.95
N GLY A 18 -12.05 -5.70 10.17
CA GLY A 18 -12.55 -6.33 11.40
C GLY A 18 -14.05 -6.10 11.64
N ALA A 19 -14.59 -4.94 11.27
CA ALA A 19 -16.02 -4.67 11.37
C ALA A 19 -16.83 -5.53 10.40
N TRP A 20 -16.37 -5.74 9.16
CA TRP A 20 -17.04 -6.61 8.21
C TRP A 20 -16.99 -8.10 8.59
N ASP A 21 -15.86 -8.60 9.11
CA ASP A 21 -15.75 -9.99 9.62
C ASP A 21 -16.68 -10.22 10.83
N ASN A 22 -16.75 -9.25 11.76
CA ASN A 22 -17.64 -9.32 12.91
C ASN A 22 -19.13 -9.25 12.51
N ALA A 23 -19.49 -8.41 11.53
CA ALA A 23 -20.85 -8.33 11.01
C ALA A 23 -21.29 -9.66 10.38
N LYS A 24 -20.41 -10.31 9.60
CA LYS A 24 -20.65 -11.66 9.07
C LYS A 24 -20.85 -12.66 10.21
N LYS A 25 -20.01 -12.63 11.25
CA LYS A 25 -20.13 -13.53 12.42
C LYS A 25 -21.46 -13.37 13.17
N ILE A 26 -21.97 -12.15 13.33
CA ILE A 26 -23.29 -11.90 13.94
C ILE A 26 -24.39 -12.54 13.10
N VAL A 27 -24.36 -12.38 11.78
CA VAL A 27 -25.35 -12.99 10.87
C VAL A 27 -25.29 -14.52 10.92
N GLU A 28 -24.08 -15.09 11.03
CA GLU A 28 -23.86 -16.53 11.05
C GLU A 28 -24.24 -17.20 12.39
N VAL A 29 -23.96 -16.54 13.51
CA VAL A 29 -24.01 -17.16 14.86
C VAL A 29 -25.22 -16.69 15.66
N GLU A 30 -25.48 -15.39 15.70
CA GLU A 30 -26.58 -14.82 16.51
C GLU A 30 -27.91 -14.87 15.74
N LEU A 31 -27.92 -14.43 14.49
CA LEU A 31 -29.12 -14.45 13.65
C LEU A 31 -29.39 -15.82 13.04
N LYS A 32 -28.38 -16.70 12.97
CA LYS A 32 -28.44 -18.04 12.34
C LYS A 32 -28.99 -18.03 10.91
N GLN A 33 -28.78 -16.94 10.18
CA GLN A 33 -29.34 -16.71 8.85
C GLN A 33 -28.38 -17.14 7.72
N LYS A 34 -27.66 -18.27 7.90
CA LYS A 34 -26.77 -18.80 6.86
C LYS A 34 -27.55 -19.16 5.60
N GLY A 35 -27.03 -18.76 4.44
CA GLY A 35 -27.65 -18.99 3.13
C GLY A 35 -28.77 -18.01 2.74
N THR A 36 -29.02 -16.97 3.54
CA THR A 36 -29.94 -15.88 3.18
C THR A 36 -29.23 -14.80 2.35
N GLU A 37 -29.99 -13.92 1.70
CA GLU A 37 -29.40 -12.75 1.01
C GLU A 37 -28.59 -11.85 1.95
N LEU A 38 -28.96 -11.77 3.23
CA LEU A 38 -28.21 -11.04 4.25
C LEU A 38 -26.83 -11.69 4.53
N HIS A 39 -26.77 -13.02 4.54
CA HIS A 39 -25.49 -13.74 4.66
C HIS A 39 -24.63 -13.57 3.42
N ALA A 40 -25.21 -13.61 2.22
CA ALA A 40 -24.47 -13.36 0.98
C ALA A 40 -23.85 -11.94 0.96
N ALA A 41 -24.61 -10.93 1.36
CA ALA A 41 -24.12 -9.55 1.43
C ALA A 41 -22.96 -9.37 2.43
N THR A 42 -23.03 -10.02 3.59
CA THR A 42 -21.97 -9.95 4.60
C THR A 42 -20.72 -10.75 4.21
N VAL A 43 -20.86 -11.86 3.49
CA VAL A 43 -19.73 -12.63 2.93
C VAL A 43 -18.97 -11.80 1.89
N VAL A 44 -19.68 -11.05 1.04
CA VAL A 44 -19.04 -10.14 0.05
C VAL A 44 -18.25 -9.02 0.76
N GLY A 45 -18.81 -8.44 1.83
CA GLY A 45 -18.11 -7.40 2.61
C GLY A 45 -16.82 -7.91 3.26
N ASP A 46 -16.86 -9.12 3.81
CA ASP A 46 -15.70 -9.79 4.40
C ASP A 46 -14.62 -10.13 3.36
N THR A 47 -15.01 -10.66 2.19
CA THR A 47 -14.05 -10.97 1.10
C THR A 47 -13.36 -9.73 0.54
N VAL A 48 -14.03 -8.57 0.55
CA VAL A 48 -13.40 -7.28 0.18
C VAL A 48 -12.51 -6.77 1.32
N GLY A 49 -12.81 -7.10 2.58
CA GLY A 49 -12.07 -6.71 3.78
C GLY A 49 -10.81 -7.53 4.08
N ASP A 50 -10.77 -8.80 3.67
CA ASP A 50 -9.65 -9.72 3.92
C ASP A 50 -8.29 -9.22 3.39
N PRO A 51 -8.19 -8.66 2.16
CA PRO A 51 -6.93 -8.07 1.68
C PRO A 51 -6.47 -6.87 2.52
N PHE A 52 -7.40 -6.13 3.14
CA PHE A 52 -7.09 -4.97 3.97
C PHE A 52 -6.64 -5.39 5.37
N LYS A 53 -7.33 -6.35 5.99
CA LYS A 53 -7.00 -6.87 7.32
C LYS A 53 -5.73 -7.73 7.31
N ASP A 54 -5.64 -8.70 6.42
CA ASP A 54 -4.64 -9.79 6.54
C ASP A 54 -3.39 -9.58 5.69
N THR A 55 -3.46 -8.73 4.66
CA THR A 55 -2.33 -8.51 3.74
C THR A 55 -1.78 -7.09 3.88
N SER A 56 -2.59 -6.08 3.57
CA SER A 56 -2.13 -4.70 3.46
C SER A 56 -1.75 -4.10 4.80
N SER A 57 -2.54 -4.34 5.87
CA SER A 57 -2.24 -3.79 7.19
C SER A 57 -0.99 -4.41 7.84
N VAL A 58 -0.78 -5.72 7.68
CA VAL A 58 0.39 -6.44 8.20
C VAL A 58 1.67 -6.02 7.45
N ALA A 59 1.56 -5.79 6.14
CA ALA A 59 2.69 -5.38 5.29
C ALA A 59 3.21 -3.96 5.59
N MET A 60 2.38 -3.08 6.16
CA MET A 60 2.77 -1.69 6.40
C MET A 60 3.83 -1.54 7.50
N ASN A 61 3.81 -2.38 8.53
CA ASN A 61 4.75 -2.27 9.66
C ASN A 61 6.22 -2.54 9.21
N PRO A 62 6.53 -3.60 8.46
CA PRO A 62 7.85 -3.77 7.86
C PRO A 62 8.22 -2.65 6.87
N VAL A 63 7.30 -2.23 6.01
CA VAL A 63 7.57 -1.18 5.00
C VAL A 63 7.99 0.13 5.66
N ILE A 64 7.31 0.56 6.72
CA ILE A 64 7.66 1.79 7.45
C ILE A 64 9.02 1.65 8.12
N LYS A 65 9.29 0.49 8.76
CA LYS A 65 10.57 0.23 9.44
C LYS A 65 11.74 0.24 8.46
N PHE A 66 11.65 -0.45 7.34
CA PHE A 66 12.71 -0.48 6.34
C PHE A 66 12.91 0.87 5.66
N THR A 67 11.83 1.56 5.27
CA THR A 67 11.94 2.89 4.63
C THR A 67 12.61 3.90 5.56
N THR A 68 12.26 3.89 6.84
CA THR A 68 12.85 4.80 7.83
C THR A 68 14.32 4.47 8.09
N LEU A 69 14.66 3.18 8.23
CA LEU A 69 16.05 2.74 8.42
C LEU A 69 16.93 3.12 7.23
N PHE A 70 16.51 2.82 6.00
CA PHE A 70 17.26 3.19 4.79
C PHE A 70 17.38 4.71 4.62
N GLY A 71 16.33 5.46 4.96
CA GLY A 71 16.37 6.93 4.93
C GLY A 71 17.42 7.51 5.88
N LEU A 72 17.53 6.97 7.10
CA LEU A 72 18.54 7.40 8.08
C LEU A 72 19.95 7.04 7.62
N LEU A 73 20.17 5.81 7.12
CA LEU A 73 21.47 5.39 6.60
C LEU A 73 21.93 6.25 5.41
N ALA A 74 21.01 6.55 4.48
CA ALA A 74 21.32 7.42 3.35
C ALA A 74 21.69 8.84 3.82
N ALA A 75 21.00 9.37 4.83
CA ALA A 75 21.32 10.67 5.42
C ALA A 75 22.70 10.67 6.11
N GLU A 76 23.03 9.64 6.89
CA GLU A 76 24.35 9.50 7.54
C GLU A 76 25.49 9.46 6.53
N ILE A 77 25.35 8.68 5.45
CA ILE A 77 26.35 8.61 4.38
C ILE A 77 26.52 9.99 3.72
N ALA A 78 25.42 10.68 3.44
CA ALA A 78 25.44 12.01 2.83
C ALA A 78 26.13 13.07 3.72
N VAL A 79 25.97 12.98 5.05
CA VAL A 79 26.62 13.89 6.00
C VAL A 79 28.10 13.53 6.20
N THR A 80 28.42 12.24 6.32
CA THR A 80 29.77 11.75 6.64
C THR A 80 30.76 11.90 5.48
N MET A 81 30.29 11.88 4.24
CA MET A 81 31.15 12.15 3.09
C MET A 81 31.78 13.55 3.19
N LYS A 82 33.11 13.67 3.05
CA LYS A 82 33.82 14.96 3.15
C LYS A 82 34.09 15.61 1.79
N SER A 83 34.16 14.82 0.72
CA SER A 83 34.38 15.35 -0.64
C SER A 83 33.08 15.90 -1.21
N GLN A 84 33.05 17.21 -1.47
CA GLN A 84 31.89 17.91 -2.02
C GLN A 84 31.63 17.52 -3.48
N GLU A 85 32.68 17.37 -4.30
CA GLU A 85 32.54 16.97 -5.70
C GLU A 85 31.88 15.59 -5.83
N LEU A 86 32.31 14.62 -5.02
CA LEU A 86 31.71 13.29 -4.99
C LEU A 86 30.23 13.31 -4.58
N LYS A 87 29.84 14.15 -3.61
CA LYS A 87 28.43 14.33 -3.23
C LYS A 87 27.60 14.85 -4.41
N THR A 88 28.09 15.87 -5.10
CA THR A 88 27.38 16.51 -6.20
C THR A 88 27.25 15.56 -7.39
N VAL A 89 28.32 14.83 -7.74
CA VAL A 89 28.30 13.85 -8.84
C VAL A 89 27.33 12.71 -8.53
N ILE A 90 27.42 12.12 -7.34
CA ILE A 90 26.51 11.03 -6.93
C ILE A 90 25.05 11.52 -6.90
N GLY A 91 24.81 12.71 -6.34
CA GLY A 91 23.49 13.34 -6.33
C GLY A 91 22.92 13.58 -7.74
N ALA A 92 23.75 14.08 -8.66
CA ALA A 92 23.36 14.31 -10.04
C ALA A 92 23.02 13.00 -10.77
N VAL A 93 23.81 11.94 -10.56
CA VAL A 93 23.54 10.61 -11.12
C VAL A 93 22.22 10.04 -10.59
N PHE A 94 21.99 10.07 -9.27
CA PHE A 94 20.74 9.60 -8.69
C PHE A 94 19.53 10.42 -9.19
N PHE A 95 19.70 11.73 -9.35
CA PHE A 95 18.65 12.60 -9.87
C PHE A 95 18.27 12.26 -11.32
N LEU A 96 19.25 12.04 -12.20
CA LEU A 96 19.00 11.64 -13.59
C LEU A 96 18.34 10.26 -13.69
N LEU A 97 18.77 9.31 -12.86
CA LEU A 97 18.14 8.00 -12.76
C LEU A 97 16.68 8.11 -12.28
N ALA A 98 16.43 8.93 -11.26
CA ALA A 98 15.07 9.18 -10.75
C ALA A 98 14.17 9.81 -11.82
N LEU A 99 14.65 10.82 -12.55
CA LEU A 99 13.91 11.42 -13.66
C LEU A 99 13.60 10.40 -14.76
N THR A 100 14.56 9.56 -15.12
CA THR A 100 14.37 8.50 -16.12
C THR A 100 13.32 7.50 -15.66
N PHE A 101 13.36 7.08 -14.39
CA PHE A 101 12.38 6.16 -13.81
C PHE A 101 10.97 6.78 -13.79
N VAL A 102 10.85 8.03 -13.34
CA VAL A 102 9.57 8.77 -13.33
C VAL A 102 8.99 8.84 -14.73
N TYR A 103 9.80 9.26 -15.71
CA TYR A 103 9.38 9.32 -17.10
C TYR A 103 8.92 7.95 -17.60
N ARG A 104 9.70 6.89 -17.40
CA ARG A 104 9.27 5.54 -17.81
C ARG A 104 7.99 5.09 -17.11
N SER A 105 7.83 5.38 -15.82
CA SER A 105 6.64 5.00 -15.06
C SER A 105 5.37 5.66 -15.62
N PHE A 106 5.41 6.97 -15.89
CA PHE A 106 4.25 7.71 -16.38
C PHE A 106 3.93 7.48 -17.87
N TYR A 107 4.93 7.19 -18.69
CA TYR A 107 4.76 7.10 -20.14
C TYR A 107 4.75 5.67 -20.69
N ALA A 108 5.43 4.71 -20.05
CA ALA A 108 5.47 3.31 -20.52
C ALA A 108 4.36 2.41 -19.94
N MET A 109 3.65 2.84 -18.89
CA MET A 109 2.50 2.09 -18.31
C MET A 109 1.13 2.60 -18.76
N ARG A 110 1.05 3.41 -19.82
CA ARG A 110 -0.24 3.78 -20.42
C ARG A 110 -0.78 2.58 -21.18
N ILE A 111 -1.85 1.98 -20.67
CA ILE A 111 -2.57 0.88 -21.33
C ILE A 111 -3.08 1.40 -22.68
N PRO A 112 -2.71 0.78 -23.82
CA PRO A 112 -3.32 1.13 -25.10
C PRO A 112 -4.80 0.76 -25.03
N VAL A 113 -5.68 1.71 -25.35
CA VAL A 113 -7.13 1.50 -25.39
C VAL A 113 -7.42 0.43 -26.45
N GLN A 114 -7.74 -0.79 -26.02
CA GLN A 114 -8.23 -1.81 -26.94
C GLN A 114 -9.66 -1.44 -27.35
N PRO A 115 -10.01 -1.44 -28.66
CA PRO A 115 -11.38 -1.19 -29.09
C PRO A 115 -12.29 -2.28 -28.52
N GLN A 116 -13.30 -1.86 -27.76
CA GLN A 116 -14.33 -2.73 -27.20
C GLN A 116 -15.08 -3.42 -28.35
N THR A 117 -14.78 -4.70 -28.61
CA THR A 117 -15.56 -5.49 -29.57
C THR A 117 -16.80 -5.98 -28.84
N LYS A 118 -17.95 -5.32 -29.05
CA LYS A 118 -19.26 -5.78 -28.58
C LYS A 118 -19.50 -7.21 -29.09
N LYS A 119 -19.77 -8.14 -28.17
CA LYS A 119 -20.47 -9.40 -28.45
C LYS A 119 -21.79 -9.38 -27.71
#